data_AF-A0A959TPC5-F1
#
_entry.id   AF-A0A959TPC5-F1
#
_cell.length_a   1.000
_cell.length_b   1.000
_cell.length_c   1.000
_cell.angle_alpha   90.00
_cell.angle_beta   90.00
_cell.angle_gamma   90.00
#
_symmetry.space_group_name_H-M   'P 1'
#
loop_
_entity.id
_entity.type
_entity.pdbx_description
1 polymer ?
#
loop_
_entity_poly.entity_id
_entity_poly.type
_entity_poly.pdbx_seq_one_letter_code
_entity_poly.pdbx_strand_id
1 'polypeptide(L)'
;WDLFYDDLHFTYGADRMVRTNSWPGTQVQRIAFPIPAGTARVQGIRIDPGPVEGTRLLKAIVLRGPYSELRLGPDSVVRWFSAVNDLSPLRVDTVQEAVPLRVRGADPYFASNRDLGALTQALIDERRPVLPPFLGGLAIGMLAALLVRLVRWPVFRMRSRAARTFTRYRAKRLALALLLGVLFGLLVQGIVDNISFTDRTVRIEFTVTAPKSDNFQVFHAKGPGGFGDGGYVNAPVAASDRPQVLSFRMPKDTAFSHIRFDPGNSQDSLLVHAMEFRCARQTVHFGPGELLALFQPNEQVRDLRQTPEGLAMRFTGDDPFLFCDEDLRSTLAKLQERAGNGPMPALFGLLAAVFMFLTALRLGPVVPDALQGNGAEWSLTVLFAALMAAPLLSEWLPILPHLPDTEKRKLADRPELRMHSLQEY
;
A
#
# COMPACT_ATOMS: atom_id res chain seq x y z
N TRP A 1 -8.50 29.46 -9.65
CA TRP A 1 -7.33 28.63 -9.97
C TRP A 1 -7.57 28.05 -11.33
N ASP A 2 -6.60 28.21 -12.24
CA ASP A 2 -6.72 27.70 -13.59
C ASP A 2 -5.60 26.69 -13.84
N LEU A 3 -5.95 25.52 -14.38
CA LEU A 3 -5.01 24.51 -14.84
C LEU A 3 -4.98 24.53 -16.37
N PHE A 4 -3.79 24.65 -16.94
CA PHE A 4 -3.56 24.42 -18.36
C PHE A 4 -2.72 23.16 -18.52
N TYR A 5 -3.04 22.30 -19.48
CA TYR A 5 -2.35 21.02 -19.71
C TYR A 5 -1.94 20.85 -21.18
N ASP A 6 -0.72 20.32 -21.41
CA ASP A 6 -0.10 19.94 -22.71
C ASP A 6 0.19 21.16 -23.64
N ASP A 7 1.37 21.52 -24.16
CA ASP A 7 2.66 20.89 -24.54
C ASP A 7 3.84 21.63 -23.84
N LEU A 8 5.04 21.03 -23.79
CA LEU A 8 6.27 21.48 -23.11
C LEU A 8 6.73 22.91 -23.49
N HIS A 9 6.20 23.46 -24.59
CA HIS A 9 6.62 24.71 -25.24
C HIS A 9 5.78 25.95 -24.88
N PHE A 10 5.04 25.92 -23.76
CA PHE A 10 4.33 27.08 -23.19
C PHE A 10 3.18 27.68 -24.03
N THR A 11 2.80 27.08 -25.15
CA THR A 11 1.58 27.46 -25.90
C THR A 11 0.35 26.83 -25.26
N TYR A 12 -0.04 27.34 -24.09
CA TYR A 12 -1.25 26.91 -23.40
C TYR A 12 -2.48 27.54 -24.08
N GLY A 13 -3.22 26.73 -24.86
CA GLY A 13 -4.47 27.15 -25.50
C GLY A 13 -5.65 27.22 -24.51
N ALA A 14 -6.59 28.14 -24.75
CA ALA A 14 -7.79 28.30 -23.91
C ALA A 14 -8.72 27.07 -23.93
N ASP A 15 -8.63 26.24 -24.96
CA ASP A 15 -9.31 24.94 -25.12
C ASP A 15 -8.78 23.87 -24.15
N ARG A 16 -7.61 24.08 -23.55
CA ARG A 16 -6.96 23.17 -22.59
C ARG A 16 -6.88 23.76 -21.18
N MET A 17 -7.82 24.64 -20.85
CA MET A 17 -7.93 25.26 -19.53
C MET A 17 -9.05 24.62 -18.72
N VAL A 18 -8.76 24.23 -17.48
CA VAL A 18 -9.74 23.79 -16.49
C VAL A 18 -9.73 24.80 -15.35
N ARG A 19 -10.85 25.53 -15.20
CA ARG A 19 -11.02 26.51 -14.12
C ARG A 19 -11.75 25.89 -12.94
N THR A 20 -11.30 26.24 -11.76
CA THR A 20 -11.97 25.88 -10.50
C THR A 20 -11.82 26.97 -9.45
N ASN A 21 -12.81 27.03 -8.58
CA ASN A 21 -12.86 28.02 -7.50
C ASN A 21 -12.29 27.41 -6.22
N SER A 22 -11.46 28.18 -5.51
CA SER A 22 -11.11 27.91 -4.12
C SER A 22 -12.00 28.71 -3.20
N TRP A 23 -12.34 28.17 -2.04
CA TRP A 23 -13.10 28.88 -1.03
C TRP A 23 -12.14 29.70 -0.15
N PRO A 24 -12.52 30.90 0.33
CA PRO A 24 -11.74 31.58 1.35
C PRO A 24 -11.76 30.74 2.63
N GLY A 25 -10.59 30.34 3.15
CA GLY A 25 -10.48 29.55 4.37
C GLY A 25 -9.05 29.12 4.68
N THR A 26 -8.78 28.85 5.97
CA THR A 26 -7.45 28.45 6.49
C THR A 26 -7.19 26.95 6.44
N GLN A 27 -8.21 26.14 6.13
CA GLN A 27 -8.09 24.69 6.02
C GLN A 27 -7.43 24.26 4.71
N VAL A 28 -6.77 23.09 4.72
CA VAL A 28 -6.20 22.49 3.51
C VAL A 28 -7.32 22.17 2.52
N GLN A 29 -7.27 22.79 1.36
CA GLN A 29 -8.25 22.57 0.28
C GLN A 29 -7.68 21.65 -0.78
N ARG A 30 -8.47 20.65 -1.18
CA ARG A 30 -8.16 19.81 -2.33
C ARG A 30 -8.80 20.39 -3.57
N ILE A 31 -7.99 20.98 -4.43
CA ILE A 31 -8.43 21.54 -5.70
C ILE A 31 -8.24 20.47 -6.78
N ALA A 32 -9.34 20.01 -7.37
CA ALA A 32 -9.33 18.97 -8.39
C ALA A 32 -9.62 19.56 -9.78
N PHE A 33 -8.84 19.12 -10.76
CA PHE A 33 -8.97 19.53 -12.16
C PHE A 33 -9.20 18.27 -13.01
N PRO A 34 -10.45 17.97 -13.39
CA PRO A 34 -10.72 16.83 -14.26
C PRO A 34 -10.17 17.09 -15.66
N ILE A 35 -9.20 16.28 -16.09
CA ILE A 35 -8.68 16.31 -17.46
C ILE A 35 -9.65 15.51 -18.36
N PRO A 36 -9.98 15.96 -19.59
CA PRO A 36 -10.92 15.28 -20.47
C PRO A 36 -10.54 13.82 -20.74
N ALA A 37 -11.58 12.97 -20.80
CA ALA A 37 -11.44 11.56 -21.18
C ALA A 37 -10.86 11.46 -22.61
N GLY A 38 -9.87 10.57 -22.79
CA GLY A 38 -9.14 10.43 -24.05
C GLY A 38 -7.78 11.13 -24.09
N THR A 39 -7.43 11.94 -23.09
CA THR A 39 -6.08 12.50 -22.94
C THR A 39 -5.12 11.39 -22.51
N ALA A 40 -4.37 10.82 -23.46
CA ALA A 40 -3.51 9.66 -23.20
C ALA A 40 -2.16 10.01 -22.53
N ARG A 41 -1.71 11.26 -22.65
CA ARG A 41 -0.43 11.74 -22.12
C ARG A 41 -0.53 13.24 -21.86
N VAL A 42 0.06 13.69 -20.76
CA VAL A 42 0.21 15.11 -20.45
C VAL A 42 1.69 15.38 -20.25
N GLN A 43 2.29 16.14 -21.16
CA GLN A 43 3.73 16.45 -21.11
C GLN A 43 4.05 17.59 -20.17
N GLY A 44 3.15 18.56 -20.07
CA GLY A 44 3.34 19.75 -19.25
C GLY A 44 2.07 20.21 -18.59
N ILE A 45 2.23 20.87 -17.46
CA ILE A 45 1.14 21.44 -16.67
C ILE A 45 1.53 22.86 -16.27
N ARG A 46 0.62 23.82 -16.45
CA ARG A 46 0.68 25.17 -15.87
C ARG A 46 -0.48 25.32 -14.88
N ILE A 47 -0.19 25.85 -13.71
CA ILE A 47 -1.18 26.15 -12.68
C ILE A 47 -1.08 27.62 -12.33
N ASP A 48 -2.21 28.31 -12.48
CA ASP A 48 -2.41 29.70 -12.12
C ASP A 48 -3.19 29.77 -10.80
N PRO A 49 -2.58 30.22 -9.69
CA PRO A 49 -3.31 30.52 -8.46
C PRO A 49 -4.33 31.67 -8.66
N GLY A 50 -4.08 32.61 -9.55
CA GLY A 50 -4.89 33.79 -9.84
C GLY A 50 -4.24 35.07 -9.32
N PRO A 51 -4.70 36.24 -9.78
CA PRO A 51 -4.00 37.53 -9.66
C PRO A 51 -4.04 38.17 -8.26
N VAL A 52 -4.69 37.53 -7.28
CA VAL A 52 -4.85 38.10 -5.95
C VAL A 52 -3.52 38.00 -5.22
N GLU A 53 -2.92 39.17 -4.94
CA GLU A 53 -1.70 39.28 -4.15
C GLU A 53 -1.83 38.57 -2.80
N GLY A 54 -0.76 37.89 -2.41
CA GLY A 54 -0.72 37.13 -1.18
C GLY A 54 0.13 35.87 -1.28
N THR A 55 0.19 35.14 -0.17
CA THR A 55 0.90 33.87 -0.09
C THR A 55 -0.10 32.73 0.06
N ARG A 56 0.02 31.69 -0.77
CA ARG A 56 -0.76 30.46 -0.65
C ARG A 56 0.17 29.28 -0.47
N LEU A 57 -0.17 28.37 0.43
CA LEU A 57 0.69 27.23 0.76
C LEU A 57 0.30 26.02 -0.07
N LEU A 58 1.14 25.65 -1.05
CA LEU A 58 0.96 24.45 -1.85
C LEU A 58 1.58 23.25 -1.12
N LYS A 59 0.72 22.36 -0.59
CA LYS A 59 1.16 21.16 0.15
C LYS A 59 1.66 20.04 -0.76
N ALA A 60 0.94 19.77 -1.85
CA ALA A 60 1.30 18.72 -2.80
C ALA A 60 0.54 18.89 -4.12
N ILE A 61 1.07 18.28 -5.17
CA ILE A 61 0.36 18.05 -6.43
C ILE A 61 0.11 16.54 -6.53
N VAL A 62 -1.14 16.13 -6.76
CA VAL A 62 -1.49 14.71 -6.89
C VAL A 62 -1.95 14.45 -8.32
N LEU A 63 -1.19 13.64 -9.04
CA LEU A 63 -1.58 13.11 -10.36
C LEU A 63 -2.33 11.80 -10.13
N ARG A 64 -3.55 11.69 -10.67
CA ARG A 64 -4.42 10.53 -10.46
C ARG A 64 -4.85 9.94 -11.80
N GLY A 65 -4.50 8.68 -12.02
CA GLY A 65 -5.00 7.87 -13.12
C GLY A 65 -6.21 7.02 -12.72
N PRO A 66 -6.70 6.14 -13.62
CA PRO A 66 -7.86 5.29 -13.36
C PRO A 66 -7.65 4.29 -12.21
N TYR A 67 -6.42 3.80 -12.02
CA TYR A 67 -6.09 2.73 -11.07
C TYR A 67 -4.92 3.05 -10.12
N SER A 68 -4.27 4.20 -10.28
CA SER A 68 -3.07 4.58 -9.52
C SER A 68 -3.03 6.08 -9.26
N GLU A 69 -2.27 6.49 -8.23
CA GLU A 69 -2.03 7.90 -7.92
C GLU A 69 -0.56 8.13 -7.58
N LEU A 70 -0.05 9.30 -7.98
CA LEU A 70 1.28 9.78 -7.66
C LEU A 70 1.16 11.12 -6.93
N ARG A 71 1.69 11.16 -5.71
CA ARG A 71 1.75 12.38 -4.89
C ARG A 71 3.14 13.01 -5.01
N LEU A 72 3.20 14.23 -5.52
CA LEU A 72 4.38 15.08 -5.52
C LEU A 72 4.33 16.00 -4.30
N GLY A 73 5.12 15.67 -3.27
CA GLY A 73 5.32 16.55 -2.10
C GLY A 73 6.15 17.80 -2.42
N PRO A 74 6.38 18.70 -1.46
CA PRO A 74 7.04 20.00 -1.66
C PRO A 74 8.39 19.92 -2.38
N ASP A 75 9.27 18.99 -1.97
CA ASP A 75 10.57 18.78 -2.61
C ASP A 75 10.44 18.33 -4.07
N SER A 76 9.44 17.50 -4.35
CA SER A 76 9.16 17.07 -5.72
C SER A 76 8.54 18.22 -6.53
N VAL A 77 7.67 19.04 -5.94
CA VAL A 77 7.11 20.21 -6.61
C VAL A 77 8.21 21.18 -7.04
N VAL A 78 9.14 21.54 -6.13
CA VAL A 78 10.24 22.46 -6.47
C VAL A 78 11.20 21.85 -7.51
N ARG A 79 11.36 20.53 -7.54
CA ARG A 79 12.19 19.84 -8.55
C ARG A 79 11.55 19.78 -9.94
N TRP A 80 10.24 19.62 -10.00
CA TRP A 80 9.49 19.35 -11.25
C TRP A 80 8.78 20.59 -11.81
N PHE A 81 8.67 21.67 -11.03
CA PHE A 81 8.00 22.90 -11.43
C PHE A 81 8.89 24.11 -11.22
N SER A 82 8.64 25.16 -11.97
CA SER A 82 9.30 26.46 -11.83
C SER A 82 8.26 27.56 -11.78
N ALA A 83 8.50 28.56 -10.93
CA ALA A 83 7.72 29.78 -10.89
C ALA A 83 8.02 30.63 -12.12
N VAL A 84 6.99 31.26 -12.68
CA VAL A 84 7.07 32.09 -13.88
C VAL A 84 6.25 33.36 -13.66
N ASN A 85 6.64 34.44 -14.34
CA ASN A 85 6.02 35.76 -14.28
C ASN A 85 5.89 36.27 -12.83
N ASP A 86 4.68 36.62 -12.38
CA ASP A 86 4.44 37.32 -11.11
C ASP A 86 4.45 36.40 -9.89
N LEU A 87 5.06 35.21 -10.00
CA LEU A 87 5.20 34.26 -8.92
C LEU A 87 6.64 34.22 -8.41
N SER A 88 6.82 34.35 -7.10
CA SER A 88 8.16 34.22 -6.49
C SER A 88 8.75 32.82 -6.71
N PRO A 89 10.09 32.68 -6.79
CA PRO A 89 10.74 31.39 -6.93
C PRO A 89 10.24 30.36 -5.93
N LEU A 90 9.91 29.17 -6.43
CA LEU A 90 9.45 28.07 -5.59
C LEU A 90 10.58 27.63 -4.67
N ARG A 91 10.33 27.67 -3.37
CA ARG A 91 11.23 27.15 -2.34
C ARG A 91 10.43 26.32 -1.38
N VAL A 92 11.04 25.28 -0.83
CA VAL A 92 10.40 24.50 0.22
C VAL A 92 10.47 25.33 1.50
N ASP A 93 9.32 25.66 2.05
CA ASP A 93 9.21 26.07 3.43
C ASP A 93 9.27 24.77 4.26
N THR A 94 10.44 24.51 4.84
CA THR A 94 10.69 23.30 5.63
C THR A 94 9.92 23.29 6.94
N VAL A 95 9.49 24.45 7.44
CA VAL A 95 8.69 24.56 8.66
C VAL A 95 7.25 24.18 8.37
N GLN A 96 6.71 24.65 7.24
CA GLN A 96 5.32 24.40 6.89
C GLN A 96 5.13 23.19 5.96
N GLU A 97 6.19 22.48 5.59
CA GLU A 97 6.21 21.42 4.58
C GLU A 97 5.34 21.78 3.37
N ALA A 98 5.58 22.96 2.81
CA ALA A 98 4.78 23.52 1.73
C ALA A 98 5.67 24.33 0.79
N VAL A 99 5.14 24.60 -0.40
CA VAL A 99 5.72 25.58 -1.32
C VAL A 99 4.89 26.86 -1.21
N PRO A 100 5.37 27.93 -0.57
CA PRO A 100 4.68 29.22 -0.53
C PRO A 100 4.64 29.84 -1.92
N LEU A 101 3.46 29.85 -2.51
CA LEU A 101 3.13 30.54 -3.75
C LEU A 101 2.89 32.01 -3.43
N ARG A 102 3.93 32.83 -3.54
CA ARG A 102 3.87 34.28 -3.30
C ARG A 102 3.58 35.01 -4.60
N VAL A 103 2.34 35.46 -4.76
CA VAL A 103 1.85 36.25 -5.91
C VAL A 103 2.22 37.72 -5.74
N ARG A 104 2.78 38.32 -6.79
CA ARG A 104 3.28 39.71 -6.82
C ARG A 104 2.59 40.61 -7.85
N GLY A 105 1.64 40.08 -8.62
CA GLY A 105 1.12 40.76 -9.80
C GLY A 105 -0.02 40.00 -10.47
N ALA A 106 -0.33 40.40 -11.70
CA ALA A 106 -1.56 40.05 -12.39
C ALA A 106 -1.51 38.70 -13.14
N ASP A 107 -0.32 38.17 -13.45
CA ASP A 107 -0.17 36.87 -14.15
C ASP A 107 0.80 35.92 -13.41
N PRO A 108 0.49 35.50 -12.17
CA PRO A 108 1.32 34.56 -11.45
C PRO A 108 1.06 33.13 -11.95
N TYR A 109 2.08 32.37 -12.32
CA TYR A 109 1.90 30.93 -12.50
C TYR A 109 3.15 30.13 -12.21
N PHE A 110 2.97 28.82 -12.04
CA PHE A 110 4.06 27.88 -12.07
C PHE A 110 3.76 26.79 -13.07
N ALA A 111 4.81 26.31 -13.74
CA ALA A 111 4.70 25.33 -14.79
C ALA A 111 5.72 24.22 -14.59
N SER A 112 5.40 23.02 -15.06
CA SER A 112 6.34 21.91 -15.10
C SER A 112 7.56 22.30 -15.93
N ASN A 113 8.75 22.13 -15.38
CA ASN A 113 10.01 22.44 -16.06
C ASN A 113 10.66 21.22 -16.73
N ARG A 114 9.95 20.09 -16.73
CA ARG A 114 10.36 18.79 -17.28
C ARG A 114 9.15 18.09 -17.89
N ASP A 115 9.40 17.14 -18.78
CA ASP A 115 8.36 16.30 -19.37
C ASP A 115 7.74 15.39 -18.31
N LEU A 116 6.45 15.61 -18.02
CA LEU A 116 5.62 14.78 -17.15
C LEU A 116 5.06 13.56 -17.89
N GLY A 117 5.31 13.41 -19.18
CA GLY A 117 4.77 12.39 -20.05
C GLY A 117 4.98 10.98 -19.55
N ALA A 118 6.20 10.64 -19.10
CA ALA A 118 6.49 9.31 -18.56
C ALA A 118 5.71 9.03 -17.26
N LEU A 119 5.58 10.04 -16.39
CA LEU A 119 4.84 9.92 -15.13
C LEU A 119 3.33 9.77 -15.39
N THR A 120 2.79 10.58 -16.30
CA THR A 120 1.36 10.57 -16.63
C THR A 120 0.97 9.33 -17.40
N GLN A 121 1.83 8.84 -18.30
CA GLN A 121 1.63 7.59 -19.03
C GLN A 121 1.63 6.38 -18.09
N ALA A 122 2.53 6.32 -17.10
CA ALA A 122 2.53 5.25 -16.10
C ALA A 122 1.27 5.24 -15.21
N LEU A 123 0.63 6.40 -15.02
CA LEU A 123 -0.63 6.53 -14.28
C LEU A 123 -1.86 6.19 -15.13
N ILE A 124 -1.82 6.53 -16.42
CA ILE A 124 -2.90 6.31 -17.38
C ILE A 124 -2.91 4.86 -17.88
N ASP A 125 -1.78 4.14 -17.84
CA ASP A 125 -1.67 2.76 -18.31
C ASP A 125 -2.87 1.93 -17.82
N GLU A 126 -3.76 1.64 -18.77
CA GLU A 126 -5.06 1.01 -18.54
C GLU A 126 -4.92 -0.45 -18.14
N ARG A 127 -3.68 -0.97 -18.10
CA ARG A 127 -3.37 -2.27 -17.54
C ARG A 127 -3.79 -2.29 -16.08
N ARG A 128 -5.05 -2.68 -15.86
CA ARG A 128 -5.51 -3.12 -14.56
C ARG A 128 -4.45 -4.10 -14.06
N PRO A 129 -4.00 -4.01 -12.80
CA PRO A 129 -3.03 -4.94 -12.24
C PRO A 129 -3.51 -6.41 -12.22
N VAL A 130 -4.71 -6.69 -12.75
CA VAL A 130 -5.26 -8.04 -12.96
C VAL A 130 -4.79 -8.71 -14.25
N LEU A 131 -4.38 -7.98 -15.30
CA LEU A 131 -4.08 -8.59 -16.60
C LEU A 131 -2.81 -9.47 -16.58
N PRO A 132 -1.66 -9.03 -16.02
CA PRO A 132 -0.48 -9.89 -15.91
C PRO A 132 -0.71 -11.20 -15.12
N PRO A 133 -1.34 -11.19 -13.93
CA PRO A 133 -1.62 -12.43 -13.22
C PRO A 133 -2.68 -13.30 -13.94
N PHE A 134 -3.65 -12.69 -14.64
CA PHE A 134 -4.61 -13.43 -15.45
C PHE A 134 -3.94 -14.13 -16.65
N LEU A 135 -3.07 -13.43 -17.39
CA LEU A 135 -2.29 -14.00 -18.49
C LEU A 135 -1.32 -15.08 -17.99
N GLY A 136 -0.71 -14.88 -16.83
CA GLY A 136 0.11 -15.89 -16.16
C GLY A 136 -0.69 -17.17 -15.85
N GLY A 137 -1.89 -17.03 -15.28
CA GLY A 137 -2.80 -18.15 -15.05
C GLY A 137 -3.21 -18.87 -16.33
N LEU A 138 -3.46 -18.12 -17.41
CA LEU A 138 -3.84 -18.66 -18.72
C LEU A 138 -2.68 -19.42 -19.40
N ALA A 139 -1.45 -18.90 -19.27
CA ALA A 139 -0.23 -19.55 -19.76
C ALA A 139 0.07 -20.85 -19.00
N ILE A 140 -0.06 -20.83 -17.67
CA ILE A 140 0.08 -22.04 -16.83
C ILE A 140 -0.98 -23.08 -17.20
N GLY A 141 -2.23 -22.65 -17.38
CA GLY A 141 -3.32 -23.52 -17.83
C GLY A 141 -3.07 -24.13 -19.22
N MET A 142 -2.56 -23.35 -20.17
CA MET A 142 -2.16 -23.83 -21.50
C MET A 142 -0.99 -24.81 -21.43
N LEU A 143 0.04 -24.52 -20.64
CA LEU A 143 1.20 -25.39 -20.46
C LEU A 143 0.78 -26.74 -19.87
N ALA A 144 -0.08 -26.73 -18.83
CA ALA A 144 -0.64 -27.93 -18.24
C ALA A 144 -1.46 -28.75 -19.26
N ALA A 145 -2.30 -28.09 -20.07
CA ALA A 145 -3.06 -28.75 -21.13
C ALA A 145 -2.16 -29.34 -22.23
N LEU A 146 -1.06 -28.66 -22.57
CA LEU A 146 -0.11 -29.09 -23.58
C LEU A 146 0.73 -30.29 -23.10
N LEU A 147 1.17 -30.28 -21.84
CA LEU A 147 1.85 -31.40 -21.18
C LEU A 147 0.94 -32.64 -21.15
N VAL A 148 -0.35 -32.49 -20.78
CA VAL A 148 -1.34 -33.58 -20.82
C VAL A 148 -1.53 -34.13 -22.24
N ARG A 149 -1.40 -33.28 -23.27
CA ARG A 149 -1.56 -33.68 -24.67
C ARG A 149 -0.31 -34.38 -25.22
N LEU A 150 0.89 -33.95 -24.83
CA LEU A 150 2.16 -34.61 -25.19
C LEU A 150 2.27 -36.01 -24.57
N VAL A 151 1.83 -36.19 -23.33
CA VAL A 151 1.75 -37.50 -22.67
C VAL A 151 0.75 -38.44 -23.36
N ARG A 152 -0.23 -37.90 -24.11
CA ARG A 152 -1.25 -38.69 -24.83
C ARG A 152 -0.82 -39.18 -26.22
N TRP A 153 0.28 -38.70 -26.80
CA TRP A 153 0.55 -38.98 -28.21
C TRP A 153 0.96 -40.44 -28.55
N PRO A 154 1.55 -41.26 -27.65
CA PRO A 154 1.76 -42.66 -27.96
C PRO A 154 0.60 -43.59 -27.54
N VAL A 155 -0.34 -43.14 -26.70
CA VAL A 155 -1.32 -44.04 -26.04
C VAL A 155 -2.59 -44.27 -26.88
N PHE A 156 -2.91 -43.39 -27.83
CA PHE A 156 -4.17 -43.48 -28.60
C PHE A 156 -4.19 -44.49 -29.77
N ARG A 157 -3.09 -45.22 -30.02
CA ARG A 157 -3.09 -46.30 -31.04
C ARG A 157 -3.48 -47.67 -30.52
N MET A 158 -3.70 -47.86 -29.22
CA MET A 158 -4.12 -49.15 -28.70
C MET A 158 -5.38 -49.04 -27.83
N ARG A 159 -6.38 -49.85 -28.23
CA ARG A 159 -7.60 -50.26 -27.52
C ARG A 159 -8.91 -49.62 -27.99
N SER A 160 -9.33 -50.07 -29.17
CA SER A 160 -10.69 -50.57 -29.35
C SER A 160 -10.96 -51.75 -28.40
N ARG A 161 -12.21 -51.82 -27.89
CA ARG A 161 -12.84 -52.90 -27.08
C ARG A 161 -12.67 -52.80 -25.57
N ALA A 162 -13.70 -52.22 -24.93
CA ALA A 162 -14.48 -52.89 -23.89
C ALA A 162 -15.66 -52.00 -23.48
N ALA A 163 -16.69 -51.97 -24.33
CA ALA A 163 -18.00 -51.50 -23.92
C ALA A 163 -18.69 -52.64 -23.18
N ARG A 164 -18.82 -52.53 -21.84
CA ARG A 164 -19.86 -53.12 -20.96
C ARG A 164 -19.34 -53.27 -19.52
N THR A 165 -19.31 -52.15 -18.79
CA THR A 165 -19.31 -52.07 -17.32
C THR A 165 -19.51 -50.59 -16.92
N PHE A 166 -20.47 -49.91 -17.54
CA PHE A 166 -20.43 -48.45 -17.64
C PHE A 166 -21.26 -47.67 -16.59
N THR A 167 -21.97 -48.32 -15.67
CA THR A 167 -22.86 -47.64 -14.71
C THR A 167 -22.30 -47.53 -13.29
N ARG A 168 -21.75 -48.61 -12.69
CA ARG A 168 -21.14 -48.55 -11.33
C ARG A 168 -19.83 -47.77 -11.26
N TYR A 169 -19.06 -47.71 -12.35
CA TYR A 169 -17.81 -46.94 -12.43
C TYR A 169 -18.03 -45.44 -12.63
N ARG A 170 -19.22 -45.01 -13.07
CA ARG A 170 -19.53 -43.58 -13.25
C ARG A 170 -19.64 -42.84 -11.92
N ALA A 171 -20.33 -43.42 -10.93
CA ALA A 171 -20.50 -42.79 -9.62
C ALA A 171 -19.17 -42.64 -8.87
N LYS A 172 -18.35 -43.71 -8.82
CA LYS A 172 -17.00 -43.66 -8.21
C LYS A 172 -16.08 -42.67 -8.91
N ARG A 173 -16.15 -42.60 -10.24
CA ARG A 173 -15.36 -41.65 -11.04
C ARG A 173 -15.80 -40.20 -10.86
N LEU A 174 -17.11 -39.96 -10.79
CA LEU A 174 -17.66 -38.64 -10.48
C LEU A 174 -17.20 -38.19 -9.09
N ALA A 175 -17.25 -39.09 -8.10
CA ALA A 175 -16.79 -38.84 -6.74
C ALA A 175 -15.27 -38.55 -6.68
N LEU A 176 -14.45 -39.34 -7.38
CA LEU A 176 -13.00 -39.10 -7.44
C LEU A 176 -12.65 -37.78 -8.16
N ALA A 177 -13.31 -37.48 -9.27
CA ALA A 177 -13.12 -36.22 -9.98
C ALA A 177 -13.54 -35.02 -9.12
N LEU A 178 -14.63 -35.16 -8.37
CA LEU A 178 -15.10 -34.13 -7.43
C LEU A 178 -14.08 -33.93 -6.32
N LEU A 179 -13.57 -35.02 -5.73
CA LEU A 179 -12.54 -34.95 -4.69
C LEU A 179 -11.27 -34.25 -5.19
N LEU A 180 -10.77 -34.62 -6.36
CA LEU A 180 -9.59 -33.99 -6.96
C LEU A 180 -9.82 -32.51 -7.28
N GLY A 181 -11.01 -32.16 -7.78
CA GLY A 181 -11.41 -30.78 -8.00
C GLY A 181 -11.42 -29.97 -6.71
N VAL A 182 -12.07 -30.48 -5.66
CA VAL A 182 -12.12 -29.83 -4.34
C VAL A 182 -10.72 -29.65 -3.76
N LEU A 183 -9.89 -30.69 -3.74
CA LEU A 183 -8.52 -30.62 -3.21
C LEU A 183 -7.66 -29.59 -3.96
N PHE A 184 -7.73 -29.57 -5.29
CA PHE A 184 -6.98 -28.61 -6.09
C PHE A 184 -7.53 -27.19 -5.93
N GLY A 185 -8.84 -27.02 -5.81
CA GLY A 185 -9.46 -25.73 -5.53
C GLY A 185 -9.04 -25.17 -4.19
N LEU A 186 -9.02 -26.00 -3.14
CA LEU A 186 -8.52 -25.61 -1.82
C LEU A 186 -7.03 -25.23 -1.85
N LEU A 187 -6.22 -25.98 -2.61
CA LEU A 187 -4.80 -25.65 -2.81
C LEU A 187 -4.62 -24.28 -3.48
N VAL A 188 -5.32 -24.04 -4.60
CA VAL A 188 -5.25 -22.75 -5.31
C VAL A 188 -5.79 -21.62 -4.45
N GLN A 189 -6.88 -21.84 -3.72
CA GLN A 189 -7.42 -20.87 -2.78
C GLN A 189 -6.35 -20.49 -1.74
N GLY A 190 -5.69 -21.47 -1.11
CA GLY A 190 -4.62 -21.19 -0.15
C GLY A 190 -3.43 -20.42 -0.73
N ILE A 191 -2.99 -20.79 -1.94
CA ILE A 191 -1.90 -20.06 -2.65
C ILE A 191 -2.31 -18.61 -2.92
N VAL A 192 -3.52 -18.40 -3.42
CA VAL A 192 -4.04 -17.06 -3.77
C VAL A 192 -4.29 -16.24 -2.50
N ASP A 193 -4.70 -16.85 -1.39
CA ASP A 193 -4.88 -16.13 -0.12
C ASP A 193 -3.56 -15.60 0.47
N ASN A 194 -2.45 -16.27 0.14
CA ASN A 194 -1.09 -15.84 0.49
C ASN A 194 -0.51 -14.77 -0.44
N ILE A 195 -1.08 -14.54 -1.62
CA ILE A 195 -0.66 -13.44 -2.51
C ILE A 195 -1.40 -12.16 -2.08
N SER A 196 -0.70 -11.15 -1.60
CA SER A 196 -1.34 -9.89 -1.18
C SER A 196 -1.84 -9.08 -2.38
N PHE A 197 -3.14 -9.16 -2.70
CA PHE A 197 -3.78 -8.36 -3.77
C PHE A 197 -4.24 -6.98 -3.29
N THR A 198 -4.27 -6.77 -1.99
CA THR A 198 -4.65 -5.51 -1.33
C THR A 198 -3.45 -4.93 -0.58
N ASP A 199 -3.41 -3.61 -0.43
CA ASP A 199 -2.41 -2.95 0.41
C ASP A 199 -2.66 -3.33 1.88
N ARG A 200 -1.93 -4.33 2.39
CA ARG A 200 -2.00 -4.82 3.78
C ARG A 200 -1.16 -3.96 4.75
N THR A 201 -0.72 -2.80 4.29
CA THR A 201 -0.01 -1.84 5.14
C THR A 201 -0.95 -1.33 6.23
N VAL A 202 -0.54 -1.52 7.49
CA VAL A 202 -1.28 -0.98 8.63
C VAL A 202 -1.12 0.53 8.66
N ARG A 203 -2.23 1.24 8.86
CA ARG A 203 -2.26 2.66 9.19
C ARG A 203 -2.71 2.80 10.62
N ILE A 204 -2.02 3.67 11.37
CA ILE A 204 -2.47 4.09 12.68
C ILE A 204 -3.04 5.50 12.50
N GLU A 205 -4.31 5.68 12.80
CA GLU A 205 -4.99 6.96 12.66
C GLU A 205 -5.38 7.50 14.02
N PHE A 206 -5.03 8.75 14.31
CA PHE A 206 -5.46 9.44 15.53
C PHE A 206 -6.42 10.55 15.16
N THR A 207 -7.56 10.61 15.84
CA THR A 207 -8.46 11.76 15.76
C THR A 207 -8.13 12.69 16.92
N VAL A 208 -7.63 13.89 16.62
CA VAL A 208 -7.08 14.81 17.64
C VAL A 208 -7.57 16.23 17.47
N THR A 209 -7.62 17.00 18.55
CA THR A 209 -7.70 18.46 18.55
C THR A 209 -6.40 19.00 19.13
N ALA A 210 -5.61 19.68 18.29
CA ALA A 210 -4.25 20.13 18.59
C ALA A 210 -4.20 21.67 18.53
N PRO A 211 -3.97 22.38 19.66
CA PRO A 211 -3.98 23.84 19.70
C PRO A 211 -2.89 24.50 18.85
N LYS A 212 -1.78 23.79 18.58
CA LYS A 212 -0.63 24.31 17.84
C LYS A 212 -0.28 23.41 16.65
N SER A 213 0.44 23.97 15.68
CA SER A 213 1.00 23.18 14.58
C SER A 213 2.29 22.53 15.03
N ASP A 214 2.53 21.29 14.62
CA ASP A 214 3.69 20.50 15.03
C ASP A 214 3.90 19.31 14.08
N ASN A 215 4.85 18.44 14.39
CA ASN A 215 5.06 17.17 13.69
C ASN A 215 4.91 16.00 14.64
N PHE A 216 3.77 15.31 14.57
CA PHE A 216 3.52 14.17 15.41
C PHE A 216 4.25 12.95 14.85
N GLN A 217 4.66 12.04 15.73
CA GLN A 217 5.40 10.84 15.35
C GLN A 217 4.75 9.62 15.99
N VAL A 218 4.82 8.50 15.28
CA VAL A 218 4.53 7.19 15.83
C VAL A 218 5.76 6.33 15.63
N PHE A 219 6.42 6.02 16.74
CA PHE A 219 7.48 5.04 16.79
C PHE A 219 6.89 3.64 16.88
N HIS A 220 7.57 2.66 16.29
CA HIS A 220 7.17 1.27 16.27
C HIS A 220 8.35 0.36 16.63
N ALA A 221 8.10 -0.67 17.43
CA ALA A 221 9.13 -1.59 17.90
C ALA A 221 8.62 -3.05 17.97
N LYS A 222 9.56 -4.00 17.99
CA LYS A 222 9.28 -5.44 18.18
C LYS A 222 9.20 -5.87 19.65
N GLY A 223 9.63 -5.00 20.56
CA GLY A 223 9.63 -5.22 22.00
C GLY A 223 9.49 -3.89 22.75
N PRO A 224 9.14 -3.95 24.04
CA PRO A 224 8.93 -2.77 24.86
C PRO A 224 10.22 -1.93 24.96
N GLY A 225 10.08 -0.61 24.91
CA GLY A 225 11.21 0.33 24.95
C GLY A 225 12.19 0.27 23.77
N GLY A 226 11.98 -0.62 22.78
CA GLY A 226 12.88 -0.82 21.63
C GLY A 226 12.71 0.22 20.50
N PHE A 227 12.36 1.46 20.83
CA PHE A 227 12.14 2.53 19.86
C PHE A 227 13.49 3.15 19.47
N GLY A 228 13.97 2.86 18.26
CA GLY A 228 15.24 3.38 17.74
C GLY A 228 15.05 4.44 16.64
N ASP A 229 16.14 5.14 16.31
CA ASP A 229 16.18 6.34 15.43
C ASP A 229 15.64 6.15 14.00
N GLY A 230 15.41 4.91 13.55
CA GLY A 230 14.85 4.59 12.23
C GLY A 230 13.45 3.96 12.26
N GLY A 231 12.87 3.78 13.46
CA GLY A 231 11.63 3.03 13.66
C GLY A 231 10.42 3.93 13.87
N TYR A 232 10.21 4.95 13.04
CA TYR A 232 9.07 5.86 13.19
C TYR A 232 8.49 6.32 11.87
N VAL A 233 7.25 6.78 11.96
CA VAL A 233 6.53 7.47 10.89
C VAL A 233 5.99 8.77 11.45
N ASN A 234 5.94 9.83 10.66
CA ASN A 234 5.50 11.13 11.12
C ASN A 234 4.32 11.67 10.29
N ALA A 235 3.60 12.60 10.88
CA ALA A 235 2.51 13.32 10.24
C ALA A 235 2.48 14.76 10.75
N PRO A 236 2.55 15.77 9.86
CA PRO A 236 2.41 17.15 10.27
C PRO A 236 0.97 17.40 10.76
N VAL A 237 0.84 18.05 11.91
CA VAL A 237 -0.43 18.49 12.48
C VAL A 237 -0.60 19.99 12.28
N ALA A 238 -1.80 20.42 11.90
CA ALA A 238 -2.15 21.84 11.86
C ALA A 238 -2.79 22.26 13.19
N ALA A 239 -2.52 23.49 13.64
CA ALA A 239 -3.27 24.09 14.74
C ALA A 239 -4.77 24.12 14.41
N SER A 240 -5.61 23.51 15.25
CA SER A 240 -7.05 23.55 15.10
C SER A 240 -7.75 23.35 16.43
N ASP A 241 -8.85 24.09 16.61
CA ASP A 241 -9.85 23.94 17.66
C ASP A 241 -10.90 22.86 17.34
N ARG A 242 -10.79 22.20 16.18
CA ARG A 242 -11.68 21.13 15.73
C ARG A 242 -10.93 19.80 15.60
N PRO A 243 -11.64 18.67 15.73
CA PRO A 243 -11.06 17.36 15.50
C PRO A 243 -10.52 17.21 14.07
N GLN A 244 -9.30 16.69 13.94
CA GLN A 244 -8.65 16.32 12.69
C GLN A 244 -8.10 14.89 12.77
N VAL A 245 -8.05 14.20 11.63
CA VAL A 245 -7.50 12.84 11.54
C VAL A 245 -6.06 12.89 11.04
N LEU A 246 -5.15 12.38 11.87
CA LEU A 246 -3.74 12.17 11.53
C LEU A 246 -3.56 10.72 11.14
N SER A 247 -3.00 10.43 9.95
CA SER A 247 -2.86 9.08 9.43
C SER A 247 -1.38 8.72 9.25
N PHE A 248 -0.91 7.76 10.03
CA PHE A 248 0.46 7.27 10.05
C PHE A 248 0.53 5.94 9.30
N ARG A 249 1.07 5.95 8.08
CA ARG A 249 1.22 4.74 7.27
C ARG A 249 2.51 4.02 7.64
N MET A 250 2.39 2.83 8.22
CA MET A 250 3.56 2.03 8.59
C MET A 250 4.34 1.58 7.35
N PRO A 251 5.66 1.34 7.45
CA PRO A 251 6.40 0.79 6.33
C PRO A 251 5.90 -0.63 5.99
N LYS A 252 5.99 -1.01 4.72
CA LYS A 252 5.63 -2.36 4.27
C LYS A 252 6.53 -3.39 4.95
N ASP A 253 5.96 -4.55 5.28
CA ASP A 253 6.67 -5.69 5.88
C ASP A 253 7.30 -5.41 7.26
N THR A 254 6.95 -4.30 7.90
CA THR A 254 7.35 -4.03 9.29
C THR A 254 6.48 -4.84 10.25
N ALA A 255 7.05 -5.91 10.80
CA ALA A 255 6.50 -6.57 11.97
C ALA A 255 6.82 -5.72 13.22
N PHE A 256 5.80 -5.10 13.80
CA PHE A 256 5.87 -4.39 15.07
C PHE A 256 4.80 -4.91 16.04
N SER A 257 5.05 -4.72 17.33
CA SER A 257 4.16 -5.12 18.42
C SER A 257 3.92 -4.00 19.44
N HIS A 258 4.78 -2.98 19.45
CA HIS A 258 4.70 -1.87 20.41
C HIS A 258 4.75 -0.56 19.65
N ILE A 259 4.07 0.45 20.17
CA ILE A 259 4.03 1.80 19.58
C ILE A 259 4.31 2.86 20.63
N ARG A 260 4.97 3.94 20.24
CA ARG A 260 5.08 5.18 21.01
C ARG A 260 4.49 6.30 20.17
N PHE A 261 3.57 7.05 20.73
CA PHE A 261 2.97 8.23 20.13
C PHE A 261 3.62 9.48 20.69
N ASP A 262 4.13 10.31 19.78
CA ASP A 262 4.85 11.53 20.06
C ASP A 262 4.05 12.74 19.55
N PRO A 263 3.38 13.51 20.42
CA PRO A 263 2.67 14.73 20.06
C PRO A 263 3.58 15.93 19.72
N GLY A 264 4.90 15.75 19.65
CA GLY A 264 5.84 16.82 19.30
C GLY A 264 6.02 17.86 20.41
N ASN A 265 6.90 18.83 20.16
CA ASN A 265 7.52 19.64 21.22
C ASN A 265 6.84 21.00 21.41
N SER A 266 6.02 21.42 20.45
CA SER A 266 5.36 22.73 20.46
C SER A 266 4.05 22.71 21.24
N GLN A 267 3.45 21.53 21.42
CA GLN A 267 2.18 21.38 22.13
C GLN A 267 2.34 21.66 23.63
N ASP A 268 1.41 22.42 24.20
CA ASP A 268 1.22 22.53 25.65
C ASP A 268 0.08 21.63 26.15
N SER A 269 -0.84 21.27 25.25
CA SER A 269 -1.96 20.40 25.50
C SER A 269 -2.42 19.72 24.22
N LEU A 270 -3.09 18.57 24.36
CA LEU A 270 -3.64 17.81 23.25
C LEU A 270 -4.90 17.07 23.72
N LEU A 271 -5.90 16.99 22.86
CA LEU A 271 -7.08 16.15 23.07
C LEU A 271 -7.12 15.06 22.01
N VAL A 272 -7.04 13.79 22.42
CA VAL A 272 -7.17 12.63 21.53
C VAL A 272 -8.57 12.05 21.68
N HIS A 273 -9.38 12.12 20.62
CA HIS A 273 -10.73 11.59 20.61
C HIS A 273 -10.75 10.08 20.42
N ALA A 274 -9.87 9.54 19.57
CA ALA A 274 -9.76 8.12 19.28
C ALA A 274 -8.45 7.79 18.56
N MET A 275 -8.09 6.51 18.59
CA MET A 275 -7.07 5.91 17.72
C MET A 275 -7.70 4.75 16.95
N GLU A 276 -7.29 4.54 15.71
CA GLU A 276 -7.74 3.44 14.88
C GLU A 276 -6.55 2.74 14.21
N PHE A 277 -6.51 1.41 14.28
CA PHE A 277 -5.67 0.63 13.39
C PHE A 277 -6.48 0.22 12.16
N ARG A 278 -6.01 0.62 10.98
CA ARG A 278 -6.70 0.37 9.72
C ARG A 278 -5.84 -0.45 8.79
N CYS A 279 -6.43 -1.49 8.21
CA CYS A 279 -5.83 -2.32 7.19
C CYS A 279 -6.88 -2.63 6.13
N ALA A 280 -6.68 -2.12 4.91
CA ALA A 280 -7.69 -2.14 3.85
C ALA A 280 -9.07 -1.62 4.32
N ARG A 281 -10.06 -2.50 4.47
CA ARG A 281 -11.43 -2.15 4.92
C ARG A 281 -11.69 -2.45 6.40
N GLN A 282 -10.74 -3.10 7.07
CA GLN A 282 -10.89 -3.45 8.48
C GLN A 282 -10.34 -2.34 9.35
N THR A 283 -11.00 -2.13 10.49
CA THR A 283 -10.62 -1.13 11.48
C THR A 283 -10.74 -1.75 12.87
N VAL A 284 -9.74 -1.53 13.72
CA VAL A 284 -9.82 -1.70 15.16
C VAL A 284 -9.82 -0.31 15.77
N HIS A 285 -10.88 0.03 16.51
CA HIS A 285 -11.07 1.34 17.11
C HIS A 285 -10.69 1.28 18.60
N PHE A 286 -10.03 2.32 19.08
CA PHE A 286 -9.69 2.53 20.48
C PHE A 286 -10.25 3.87 20.95
N GLY A 287 -11.19 3.82 21.89
CA GLY A 287 -11.78 5.01 22.50
C GLY A 287 -10.90 5.63 23.60
N PRO A 288 -11.27 6.79 24.17
CA PRO A 288 -10.46 7.49 25.17
C PRO A 288 -10.10 6.66 26.41
N GLY A 289 -11.03 5.84 26.91
CA GLY A 289 -10.80 4.98 28.07
C GLY A 289 -9.85 3.82 27.77
N GLU A 290 -9.96 3.22 26.58
CA GLU A 290 -9.04 2.18 26.13
C GLU A 290 -7.65 2.76 25.88
N LEU A 291 -7.55 3.97 25.31
CA LEU A 291 -6.29 4.68 25.14
C LEU A 291 -5.61 5.00 26.46
N LEU A 292 -6.37 5.43 27.47
CA LEU A 292 -5.85 5.68 28.81
C LEU A 292 -5.29 4.41 29.47
N ALA A 293 -5.90 3.25 29.19
CA ALA A 293 -5.40 1.96 29.68
C ALA A 293 -4.20 1.45 28.87
N LEU A 294 -4.17 1.71 27.57
CA LEU A 294 -3.17 1.21 26.63
C LEU A 294 -1.84 1.98 26.72
N PHE A 295 -1.91 3.29 26.90
CA PHE A 295 -0.75 4.17 26.86
C PHE A 295 -0.29 4.61 28.24
N GLN A 296 1.01 4.53 28.46
CA GLN A 296 1.69 5.11 29.61
C GLN A 296 2.38 6.42 29.23
N PRO A 297 2.23 7.50 30.02
CA PRO A 297 2.94 8.75 29.79
C PRO A 297 4.40 8.66 30.21
N ASN A 298 5.28 9.40 29.52
CA ASN A 298 6.60 9.73 30.05
C ASN A 298 6.51 10.87 31.10
N GLU A 299 7.64 11.21 31.71
CA GLU A 299 7.73 12.24 32.76
C GLU A 299 7.34 13.66 32.30
N GLN A 300 7.24 13.91 31.00
CA GLN A 300 6.92 15.22 30.44
C GLN A 300 5.42 15.40 30.12
N VAL A 301 4.62 14.35 30.26
CA VAL A 301 3.15 14.41 30.22
C VAL A 301 2.63 14.51 31.65
N ARG A 302 2.27 15.72 32.07
CA ARG A 302 1.93 16.03 33.48
C ARG A 302 0.52 15.59 33.88
N ASP A 303 -0.42 15.70 32.96
CA ASP A 303 -1.83 15.36 33.19
C ASP A 303 -2.30 14.54 32.00
N LEU A 304 -2.68 13.29 32.26
CA LEU A 304 -3.26 12.37 31.29
C LEU A 304 -4.57 11.86 31.90
N ARG A 305 -5.70 12.33 31.37
CA ARG A 305 -7.01 12.00 31.94
C ARG A 305 -8.09 11.90 30.89
N GLN A 306 -9.03 11.00 31.12
CA GLN A 306 -10.23 10.90 30.31
C GLN A 306 -11.21 12.03 30.67
N THR A 307 -11.73 12.70 29.65
CA THR A 307 -12.83 13.69 29.73
C THR A 307 -13.99 13.21 28.85
N PRO A 308 -15.19 13.83 28.93
CA PRO A 308 -16.30 13.53 28.03
C PRO A 308 -15.96 13.76 26.55
N GLU A 309 -15.00 14.63 26.25
CA GLU A 309 -14.62 15.01 24.89
C GLU A 309 -13.49 14.12 24.32
N GLY A 310 -12.68 13.49 25.17
CA GLY A 310 -11.55 12.66 24.73
C GLY A 310 -10.52 12.40 25.84
N LEU A 311 -9.36 11.89 25.45
CA LEU A 311 -8.19 11.75 26.31
C LEU A 311 -7.41 13.06 26.28
N ALA A 312 -7.51 13.83 27.36
CA ALA A 312 -6.86 15.13 27.49
C ALA A 312 -5.46 14.98 28.07
N MET A 313 -4.51 15.69 27.47
CA MET A 313 -3.10 15.71 27.85
C MET A 313 -2.62 17.14 28.09
N ARG A 314 -1.71 17.30 29.06
CA ARG A 314 -0.92 18.52 29.25
C ARG A 314 0.56 18.20 29.34
N PHE A 315 1.38 19.02 28.68
CA PHE A 315 2.81 18.80 28.53
C PHE A 315 3.62 19.85 29.29
N THR A 316 4.81 19.48 29.75
CA THR A 316 5.71 20.37 30.52
C THR A 316 7.15 20.43 30.02
N GLY A 317 7.49 19.67 28.98
CA GLY A 317 8.85 19.64 28.42
C GLY A 317 8.87 19.46 26.91
N ASP A 318 10.07 19.36 26.36
CA ASP A 318 10.37 19.40 24.93
C ASP A 318 10.41 18.01 24.24
N ASP A 319 9.99 16.93 24.90
CA ASP A 319 9.88 15.56 24.37
C ASP A 319 8.75 14.78 25.08
N PRO A 320 7.49 15.26 25.04
CA PRO A 320 6.37 14.54 25.64
C PRO A 320 5.97 13.34 24.77
N PHE A 321 5.90 12.14 25.34
CA PHE A 321 5.44 10.97 24.59
C PHE A 321 4.59 10.02 25.43
N LEU A 322 3.75 9.27 24.72
CA LEU A 322 3.00 8.13 25.25
C LEU A 322 3.58 6.85 24.67
N PHE A 323 3.80 5.82 25.48
CA PHE A 323 4.27 4.52 25.00
C PHE A 323 3.30 3.41 25.41
N CYS A 324 3.17 2.42 24.53
CA CYS A 324 2.38 1.23 24.74
C CYS A 324 3.32 0.06 25.06
N ASP A 325 3.22 -0.45 26.28
CA ASP A 325 3.93 -1.66 26.74
C ASP A 325 3.15 -2.95 26.46
N GLU A 326 1.90 -2.84 26.01
CA GLU A 326 1.08 -4.00 25.66
C GLU A 326 1.48 -4.55 24.28
N ASP A 327 1.59 -5.88 24.16
CA ASP A 327 1.91 -6.53 22.89
C ASP A 327 0.70 -6.52 21.94
N LEU A 328 0.73 -5.58 20.98
CA LEU A 328 -0.30 -5.40 19.96
C LEU A 328 -0.25 -6.46 18.84
N ARG A 329 0.72 -7.39 18.84
CA ARG A 329 0.92 -8.35 17.74
C ARG A 329 -0.34 -9.15 17.44
N SER A 330 -1.04 -9.61 18.47
CA SER A 330 -2.26 -10.40 18.29
C SER A 330 -3.40 -9.57 17.66
N THR A 331 -3.50 -8.30 18.04
CA THR A 331 -4.48 -7.35 17.49
C THR A 331 -4.16 -7.03 16.03
N LEU A 332 -2.89 -6.76 15.71
CA LEU A 332 -2.42 -6.47 14.35
C LEU A 332 -2.56 -7.68 13.43
N ALA A 333 -2.21 -8.87 13.91
CA ALA A 333 -2.39 -10.13 13.15
C ALA A 333 -3.87 -10.36 12.82
N LYS A 334 -4.76 -10.27 13.80
CA LYS A 334 -6.22 -10.40 13.57
C LYS A 334 -6.75 -9.35 12.60
N LEU A 335 -6.24 -8.12 12.67
CA LEU A 335 -6.61 -7.04 11.75
C LEU A 335 -6.18 -7.38 10.30
N GLN A 336 -4.95 -7.86 10.12
CA GLN A 336 -4.41 -8.24 8.81
C GLN A 336 -5.08 -9.50 8.24
N GLU A 337 -5.35 -10.51 9.08
CA GLU A 337 -6.11 -11.72 8.71
C GLU A 337 -7.52 -11.36 8.23
N ARG A 338 -8.24 -10.51 8.98
CA ARG A 338 -9.59 -10.06 8.59
C ARG A 338 -9.59 -9.16 7.35
N ALA A 339 -8.49 -8.45 7.09
CA ALA A 339 -8.38 -7.61 5.91
C ALA A 339 -8.40 -8.49 4.64
N GLY A 340 -7.70 -9.62 4.69
CA GLY A 340 -7.75 -10.70 3.70
C GLY A 340 -7.60 -10.24 2.25
N ASN A 341 -7.84 -11.17 1.32
CA ASN A 341 -7.92 -10.86 -0.11
C ASN A 341 -9.37 -10.74 -0.61
N GLY A 342 -10.34 -10.61 0.29
CA GLY A 342 -11.77 -10.59 -0.04
C GLY A 342 -12.24 -11.91 -0.67
N PRO A 343 -13.24 -11.90 -1.57
CA PRO A 343 -13.78 -13.12 -2.19
C PRO A 343 -12.88 -13.72 -3.28
N MET A 344 -11.78 -13.06 -3.63
CA MET A 344 -10.93 -13.44 -4.78
C MET A 344 -10.29 -14.83 -4.61
N PRO A 345 -9.69 -15.21 -3.48
CA PRO A 345 -9.14 -16.56 -3.28
C PRO A 345 -10.19 -17.66 -3.47
N ALA A 346 -11.39 -17.46 -2.94
CA ALA A 346 -12.50 -18.39 -3.09
C ALA A 346 -12.94 -18.51 -4.56
N LEU A 347 -13.00 -17.39 -5.30
CA LEU A 347 -13.33 -17.40 -6.73
C LEU A 347 -12.27 -18.14 -7.56
N PHE A 348 -10.99 -17.88 -7.33
CA PHE A 348 -9.90 -18.58 -8.01
C PHE A 348 -9.86 -20.07 -7.66
N GLY A 349 -10.06 -20.41 -6.38
CA GLY A 349 -10.19 -21.79 -5.93
C GLY A 349 -11.37 -22.51 -6.59
N LEU A 350 -12.54 -21.87 -6.69
CA LEU A 350 -13.71 -22.43 -7.36
C LEU A 350 -13.46 -22.66 -8.86
N LEU A 351 -12.89 -21.69 -9.56
CA LEU A 351 -12.55 -21.82 -10.98
C LEU A 351 -11.55 -22.96 -11.21
N ALA A 352 -10.52 -23.06 -10.37
CA ALA A 352 -9.55 -24.15 -10.40
C ALA A 352 -10.20 -25.52 -10.12
N ALA A 353 -11.11 -25.60 -9.15
CA ALA A 353 -11.85 -26.81 -8.82
C ALA A 353 -12.71 -27.29 -10.00
N VAL A 354 -13.47 -26.39 -10.63
CA VAL A 354 -14.29 -26.69 -11.80
C VAL A 354 -13.42 -27.17 -12.96
N PHE A 355 -12.29 -26.49 -13.21
CA PHE A 355 -11.38 -26.87 -14.29
C PHE A 355 -10.77 -28.27 -14.07
N MET A 356 -10.32 -28.57 -12.84
CA MET A 356 -9.78 -29.88 -12.50
C MET A 356 -10.83 -30.98 -12.51
N PHE A 357 -12.04 -30.68 -12.03
CA PHE A 357 -13.18 -31.60 -12.10
C PHE A 357 -13.48 -31.98 -13.56
N LEU A 358 -13.63 -30.99 -14.45
CA LEU A 358 -13.87 -31.22 -15.87
C LEU A 358 -12.73 -31.96 -16.55
N THR A 359 -11.48 -31.69 -16.15
CA THR A 359 -10.29 -32.37 -16.67
C THR A 359 -10.25 -33.84 -16.23
N ALA A 360 -10.49 -34.12 -14.94
CA ALA A 360 -10.59 -35.47 -14.39
C ALA A 360 -11.74 -36.28 -15.03
N LEU A 361 -12.87 -35.63 -15.32
CA LEU A 361 -13.96 -36.24 -16.08
C LEU A 361 -13.58 -36.53 -17.54
N ARG A 362 -12.75 -35.70 -18.19
CA ARG A 362 -12.27 -35.94 -19.56
C ARG A 362 -11.10 -36.94 -19.65
N LEU A 363 -10.43 -37.27 -18.54
CA LEU A 363 -9.26 -38.14 -18.52
C LEU A 363 -9.55 -39.65 -18.70
N GLY A 364 -10.81 -40.10 -18.76
CA GLY A 364 -11.13 -41.47 -19.21
C GLY A 364 -10.64 -42.59 -18.28
N PRO A 365 -10.80 -43.87 -18.64
CA PRO A 365 -10.48 -45.03 -17.79
C PRO A 365 -8.97 -45.31 -17.74
N VAL A 366 -8.13 -44.28 -17.55
CA VAL A 366 -6.68 -44.44 -17.40
C VAL A 366 -6.30 -44.76 -15.94
N VAL A 367 -7.19 -44.45 -14.99
CA VAL A 367 -6.94 -44.64 -13.55
C VAL A 367 -6.97 -46.12 -13.08
N PRO A 368 -7.79 -47.04 -13.63
CA PRO A 368 -7.76 -48.43 -13.15
C PRO A 368 -6.49 -49.18 -13.54
N ASP A 369 -5.95 -48.95 -14.75
CA ASP A 369 -4.73 -49.62 -15.22
C ASP A 369 -3.45 -48.98 -14.64
N ALA A 370 -3.47 -47.66 -14.36
CA ALA A 370 -2.34 -46.94 -13.72
C ALA A 370 -2.23 -47.17 -12.19
N LEU A 371 -3.22 -47.82 -11.56
CA LEU A 371 -3.13 -48.29 -10.18
C LEU A 371 -2.53 -49.71 -10.09
N GLN A 372 -2.37 -50.41 -11.21
CA GLN A 372 -1.70 -51.71 -11.29
C GLN A 372 -0.25 -51.61 -11.76
N GLY A 373 0.17 -50.48 -12.34
CA GLY A 373 1.53 -50.24 -12.81
C GLY A 373 2.28 -49.24 -11.92
N ASN A 374 3.31 -49.73 -11.24
CA ASN A 374 4.40 -48.99 -10.59
C ASN A 374 4.01 -47.89 -9.57
N GLY A 375 3.90 -48.31 -8.30
CA GLY A 375 3.79 -47.40 -7.16
C GLY A 375 4.91 -46.35 -7.05
N ALA A 376 6.03 -46.50 -7.77
CA ALA A 376 7.09 -45.51 -7.84
C ALA A 376 6.64 -44.19 -8.53
N GLU A 377 5.77 -44.25 -9.54
CA GLU A 377 5.30 -43.05 -10.26
C GLU A 377 4.30 -42.24 -9.44
N TRP A 378 3.44 -42.92 -8.69
CA TRP A 378 2.58 -42.27 -7.69
C TRP A 378 3.39 -41.68 -6.54
N SER A 379 4.41 -42.40 -6.07
CA SER A 379 5.31 -41.90 -5.04
C SER A 379 6.04 -40.64 -5.52
N LEU A 380 6.49 -40.61 -6.78
CA LEU A 380 7.12 -39.44 -7.41
C LEU A 380 6.15 -38.27 -7.63
N THR A 381 4.89 -38.55 -8.01
CA THR A 381 3.87 -37.51 -8.19
C THR A 381 3.44 -36.90 -6.85
N VAL A 382 3.29 -37.73 -5.82
CA VAL A 382 3.04 -37.29 -4.45
C VAL A 382 4.25 -36.55 -3.88
N LEU A 383 5.48 -37.03 -4.13
CA LEU A 383 6.72 -36.35 -3.74
C LEU A 383 6.88 -35.02 -4.48
N PHE A 384 6.55 -34.94 -5.76
CA PHE A 384 6.56 -33.70 -6.54
C PHE A 384 5.51 -32.71 -6.04
N ALA A 385 4.29 -33.17 -5.76
CA ALA A 385 3.25 -32.36 -5.14
C ALA A 385 3.65 -31.89 -3.73
N ALA A 386 4.32 -32.74 -2.94
CA ALA A 386 4.86 -32.41 -1.63
C ALA A 386 6.03 -31.41 -1.72
N LEU A 387 6.91 -31.53 -2.71
CA LEU A 387 8.01 -30.58 -2.97
C LEU A 387 7.49 -29.24 -3.49
N MET A 388 6.44 -29.24 -4.32
CA MET A 388 5.73 -28.02 -4.73
C MET A 388 4.96 -27.38 -3.57
N ALA A 389 4.54 -28.17 -2.57
CA ALA A 389 3.96 -27.70 -1.32
C ALA A 389 5.01 -27.34 -0.25
N ALA A 390 6.28 -27.69 -0.43
CA ALA A 390 7.34 -27.43 0.54
C ALA A 390 7.56 -25.92 0.83
N PRO A 391 7.43 -24.99 -0.14
CA PRO A 391 7.43 -23.56 0.16
C PRO A 391 6.30 -23.14 1.13
N LEU A 392 5.16 -23.83 1.11
CA LEU A 392 4.03 -23.60 2.03
C LEU A 392 4.31 -24.13 3.45
N LEU A 393 5.21 -25.10 3.60
CA LEU A 393 5.67 -25.62 4.89
C LEU A 393 6.82 -24.79 5.50
N SER A 394 7.46 -23.92 4.71
CA SER A 394 8.56 -23.07 5.19
C SER A 394 8.12 -22.01 6.23
N GLU A 395 6.83 -21.70 6.28
CA GLU A 395 6.23 -20.89 7.36
C GLU A 395 6.01 -21.69 8.66
N TRP A 396 5.91 -23.02 8.59
CA TRP A 396 5.71 -23.92 9.73
C TRP A 396 7.00 -24.52 10.28
N LEU A 397 8.06 -24.57 9.46
CA LEU A 397 9.42 -24.95 9.85
C LEU A 397 10.34 -23.75 9.56
N PRO A 398 10.68 -22.93 10.56
CA PRO A 398 11.56 -21.79 10.38
C PRO A 398 12.99 -22.31 10.15
N ILE A 399 13.30 -22.73 8.92
CA ILE A 399 14.68 -22.89 8.47
C ILE A 399 15.16 -21.47 8.16
N LEU A 400 15.39 -20.69 9.21
CA LEU A 400 16.23 -19.50 9.12
C LEU A 400 17.66 -20.02 8.92
N PRO A 401 18.33 -19.79 7.77
CA PRO A 401 19.77 -19.80 7.78
C PRO A 401 20.17 -18.64 8.71
N HIS A 402 20.57 -18.98 9.93
CA HIS A 402 21.36 -18.08 10.77
C HIS A 402 22.68 -17.88 10.02
N LEU A 403 22.71 -16.87 9.15
CA LEU A 403 23.95 -16.27 8.73
C LEU A 403 24.31 -15.31 9.87
N PRO A 404 25.30 -15.64 10.72
CA PRO A 404 25.83 -14.64 11.63
C PRO A 404 26.28 -13.45 10.81
N ASP A 405 25.80 -12.27 11.20
CA ASP A 405 26.20 -11.00 10.62
C ASP A 405 27.73 -10.87 10.76
N THR A 406 28.41 -11.05 9.63
CA THR A 406 29.88 -11.00 9.54
C THR A 406 30.36 -9.62 9.07
N GLU A 407 29.44 -8.65 8.89
CA GLU A 407 29.80 -7.30 8.50
C GLU A 407 30.30 -6.48 9.70
N LYS A 408 31.54 -6.75 10.12
CA LYS A 408 32.32 -5.91 11.05
C LYS A 408 32.80 -4.60 10.41
N ARG A 409 31.91 -3.83 9.77
CA ARG A 409 32.24 -2.44 9.40
C ARG A 409 31.14 -1.52 9.90
N LYS A 410 31.51 -0.68 10.87
CA LYS A 410 30.83 0.57 11.15
C LYS A 410 30.72 1.30 9.81
N LEU A 411 29.50 1.40 9.27
CA LEU A 411 29.23 2.27 8.13
C LEU A 411 29.71 3.67 8.53
N ALA A 412 30.57 4.26 7.71
CA ALA A 412 31.19 5.54 8.00
C ALA A 412 30.12 6.61 8.18
N ASP A 413 30.27 7.44 9.21
CA ASP A 413 29.41 8.60 9.44
C ASP A 413 29.39 9.48 8.17
N ARG A 414 28.20 9.97 7.80
CA ARG A 414 28.02 10.85 6.64
C ARG A 414 28.97 12.05 6.78
N PRO A 415 29.71 12.44 5.73
CA PRO A 415 30.52 13.64 5.81
C PRO A 415 29.61 14.86 5.98
N GLU A 416 29.80 15.62 7.06
CA GLU A 416 29.24 16.95 7.23
C GLU A 416 29.81 17.86 6.12
N LEU A 417 29.06 18.03 5.03
CA LEU A 417 29.34 19.05 4.03
C LEU A 417 29.04 20.43 4.63
N ARG A 418 30.01 20.99 5.36
CA ARG A 418 30.07 22.43 5.63
C ARG A 418 30.51 23.13 4.35
N MET A 419 29.55 23.60 3.55
CA MET A 419 29.84 24.54 2.47
C MET A 419 30.19 25.89 3.10
N HIS A 420 31.48 26.19 3.21
CA HIS A 420 31.94 27.56 3.39
C HIS A 420 31.77 28.31 2.07
N SER A 421 31.14 29.49 2.09
CA SER A 421 31.02 30.36 0.93
C SER A 421 32.39 30.89 0.52
N LEU A 422 32.85 30.53 -0.67
CA LEU A 422 33.92 31.25 -1.35
C LEU A 422 33.32 32.51 -1.98
N GLN A 423 33.22 33.57 -1.19
CA GLN A 423 33.15 34.96 -1.66
C GLN A 423 34.08 35.80 -0.80
N GLU A 424 35.37 35.65 -1.05
CA GLU A 424 36.39 36.66 -0.80
C GLU A 424 37.57 36.32 -1.70
N TYR A 425 37.53 36.86 -2.93
CA TYR A 425 38.66 37.44 -3.67
C TYR A 425 38.10 38.28 -4.83
#